data_AF-A0A1J5IIN2-F1
#
_entry.id   AF-A0A1J5IIN2-F1
#
_cell.length_a   1.000
_cell.length_b   1.000
_cell.length_c   1.000
_cell.angle_alpha   90.00
_cell.angle_beta   90.00
_cell.angle_gamma   90.00
#
_symmetry.space_group_name_H-M   'P 1'
#
loop_
_entity.id
_entity.type
_entity.pdbx_description
1 polymer ?
#
loop_
_entity_poly.entity_id
_entity_poly.type
_entity_poly.pdbx_seq_one_letter_code
_entity_poly.pdbx_strand_id
1 'polypeptide(L)'
;MPHMSQRVDSRTLFEEILKTADFPEDEHAALVGRLESAVYVQTLKNLLCHLPAGQRTKLESTMHFHPEFFLERAIAILQAFASPEQIVKIFHTTSEETFLEFFDTFLTSCTKEQKHKIDRYLDKMPAK
;
A
#
# COMPACT_ATOMS: atom_id res chain seq x y z
N MET A 1 -30.17 5.37 -12.14
CA MET A 1 -29.38 5.94 -11.04
C MET A 1 -28.09 5.14 -10.96
N PRO A 2 -26.90 5.72 -11.11
CA PRO A 2 -25.68 4.95 -10.99
C PRO A 2 -25.45 4.67 -9.51
N HIS A 3 -25.38 3.39 -9.14
CA HIS A 3 -24.86 2.95 -7.86
C HIS A 3 -23.42 3.45 -7.73
N MET A 4 -23.19 4.47 -6.91
CA MET A 4 -21.85 4.76 -6.43
C MET A 4 -21.46 3.63 -5.47
N SER A 5 -20.76 2.62 -5.98
CA SER A 5 -19.90 1.79 -5.12
C SER A 5 -18.92 2.73 -4.43
N GLN A 6 -19.15 3.02 -3.15
CA GLN A 6 -18.12 3.55 -2.29
C GLN A 6 -17.03 2.48 -2.20
N ARG A 7 -16.05 2.53 -3.11
CA ARG A 7 -14.74 1.97 -2.83
C ARG A 7 -14.21 2.79 -1.66
N VAL A 8 -14.29 2.22 -0.45
CA VAL A 8 -13.56 2.75 0.69
C VAL A 8 -12.08 2.69 0.31
N ASP A 9 -11.42 3.84 0.27
CA ASP A 9 -9.99 3.92 0.01
C ASP A 9 -9.25 3.11 1.09
N SER A 10 -8.18 2.39 0.70
CA SER A 10 -7.43 1.49 1.59
C SER A 10 -6.93 2.21 2.84
N ARG A 11 -6.66 3.52 2.74
CA ARG A 11 -6.32 4.38 3.88
C ARG A 11 -7.47 4.53 4.87
N THR A 12 -8.68 4.85 4.39
CA THR A 12 -9.87 4.97 5.23
C THR A 12 -10.20 3.65 5.93
N LEU A 13 -10.12 2.54 5.19
CA LEU A 13 -10.32 1.20 5.75
C LEU A 13 -9.32 0.92 6.88
N PHE A 14 -8.04 1.25 6.68
CA PHE A 14 -7.02 1.05 7.69
C PHE A 14 -7.25 1.89 8.95
N GLU A 15 -7.57 3.18 8.80
CA GLU A 15 -7.86 4.06 9.93
C GLU A 15 -9.09 3.58 10.74
N GLU A 16 -10.13 3.08 10.07
CA GLU A 16 -11.29 2.50 10.75
C GLU A 16 -10.96 1.21 11.50
N ILE A 17 -10.08 0.37 10.95
CA ILE A 17 -9.58 -0.84 11.59
C ILE A 17 -8.77 -0.50 12.84
N LEU A 18 -7.86 0.47 12.76
CA LEU A 18 -7.08 0.91 13.91
C LEU A 18 -7.96 1.45 15.03
N LYS A 19 -8.97 2.27 14.69
CA LYS A 19 -9.95 2.78 15.66
C LYS A 19 -10.75 1.66 16.30
N THR A 20 -11.21 0.70 15.50
CA THR A 20 -12.03 -0.44 15.98
C THR A 20 -11.25 -1.37 16.90
N ALA A 21 -9.95 -1.54 16.64
CA ALA A 21 -9.09 -2.40 17.44
C ALA A 21 -8.63 -1.76 18.76
N ASP A 22 -9.04 -0.52 19.06
CA ASP A 22 -8.70 0.24 20.27
C ASP A 22 -7.18 0.34 20.50
N PHE A 23 -6.40 0.60 19.44
CA PHE A 23 -4.97 0.86 19.60
C PHE A 23 -4.75 2.18 20.37
N PRO A 24 -3.77 2.23 21.29
CA PRO A 24 -3.29 3.47 21.89
C PRO A 24 -2.90 4.51 20.83
N GLU A 25 -3.05 5.80 21.13
CA GLU A 25 -2.82 6.89 20.17
C GLU A 25 -1.37 6.96 19.66
N ASP A 26 -0.41 6.64 20.53
CA ASP A 26 1.01 6.53 20.21
C ASP A 26 1.31 5.33 19.29
N GLU A 27 0.65 4.18 19.53
CA GLU A 27 0.72 3.03 18.64
C GLU A 27 0.03 3.29 17.30
N HIS A 28 -1.05 4.06 17.29
CA HIS A 28 -1.78 4.45 16.07
C HIS A 28 -0.87 5.23 15.12
N ALA A 29 -0.20 6.28 15.61
CA ALA A 29 0.73 7.07 14.81
C ALA A 29 1.90 6.23 14.27
N ALA A 30 2.44 5.33 15.11
CA ALA A 30 3.52 4.42 14.70
C ALA A 30 3.05 3.42 13.61
N LEU A 31 1.84 2.89 13.71
CA LEU A 31 1.26 1.96 12.73
C LEU A 31 0.97 2.64 11.39
N VAL A 32 0.46 3.87 11.41
CA VAL A 32 0.26 4.68 10.19
C VAL A 32 1.58 4.95 9.50
N GLY A 33 2.62 5.39 10.24
CA GLY A 33 3.94 5.62 9.66
C GLY A 33 4.58 4.35 9.09
N ARG A 34 4.38 3.20 9.74
CA ARG A 34 4.83 1.90 9.22
C ARG A 34 4.08 1.49 7.94
N LEU A 35 2.77 1.72 7.87
CA LEU A 35 2.00 1.49 6.65
C LEU A 35 2.50 2.38 5.52
N GLU A 36 2.63 3.69 5.74
CA GLU A 36 3.09 4.62 4.70
C GLU A 36 4.50 4.26 4.19
N SER A 37 5.40 3.87 5.09
CA SER A 37 6.74 3.40 4.71
C SER A 37 6.71 2.08 3.94
N ALA A 38 5.93 1.09 4.38
CA ALA A 38 5.79 -0.18 3.69
C ALA A 38 5.15 0.00 2.30
N VAL A 39 4.10 0.83 2.23
CA VAL A 39 3.42 1.23 1.00
C VAL A 39 4.42 1.83 0.03
N TYR A 40 5.22 2.78 0.49
CA TYR A 40 6.24 3.42 -0.33
C TYR A 40 7.28 2.43 -0.88
N VAL A 41 7.91 1.64 0.02
CA VAL A 41 9.00 0.73 -0.35
C VAL A 41 8.53 -0.35 -1.30
N GLN A 42 7.39 -0.97 -1.03
CA GLN A 42 6.86 -2.04 -1.86
C GLN A 42 6.29 -1.49 -3.16
N THR A 43 5.70 -0.29 -3.14
CA THR A 43 5.32 0.40 -4.38
C THR A 43 6.52 0.62 -5.30
N LEU A 44 7.62 1.08 -4.74
CA LEU A 44 8.86 1.24 -5.49
C LEU A 44 9.35 -0.10 -6.05
N LYS A 45 9.42 -1.17 -5.24
CA LYS A 45 9.86 -2.50 -5.70
C LYS A 45 8.99 -3.03 -6.84
N ASN A 46 7.67 -2.93 -6.73
CA ASN A 46 6.75 -3.39 -7.77
C ASN A 46 6.87 -2.55 -9.04
N LEU A 47 7.02 -1.23 -8.93
CA LEU A 47 7.29 -0.36 -10.09
C LEU A 47 8.59 -0.74 -10.80
N LEU A 48 9.64 -1.09 -10.05
CA LEU A 48 10.91 -1.54 -10.61
C LEU A 48 10.75 -2.79 -11.49
N CYS A 49 9.80 -3.68 -11.18
CA CYS A 49 9.49 -4.87 -12.00
C CYS A 49 8.94 -4.51 -13.38
N HIS A 50 8.31 -3.34 -13.53
CA HIS A 50 7.79 -2.84 -14.80
C HIS A 50 8.85 -2.10 -15.63
N LEU A 51 10.03 -1.83 -15.07
CA LEU A 51 11.11 -1.15 -15.78
C LEU A 51 11.88 -2.12 -16.70
N PRO A 52 12.46 -1.60 -17.80
CA PRO A 52 13.40 -2.36 -18.62
C PRO A 52 14.56 -2.86 -17.76
N ALA A 53 14.99 -4.11 -17.97
CA ALA A 53 15.98 -4.78 -17.12
C ALA A 53 17.25 -3.95 -16.86
N GLY A 54 17.79 -3.28 -17.87
CA GLY A 54 18.97 -2.43 -17.72
C GLY A 54 18.76 -1.21 -16.82
N GLN A 55 17.56 -0.62 -16.83
CA GLN A 55 17.21 0.51 -15.94
C GLN A 55 16.87 0.03 -14.53
N ARG A 56 16.20 -1.12 -14.42
CA ARG A 56 15.89 -1.78 -13.14
C ARG A 56 17.17 -2.03 -12.33
N THR A 57 18.15 -2.73 -12.91
CA THR A 57 19.42 -3.06 -12.21
C THR A 57 20.18 -1.81 -11.76
N LYS A 58 20.14 -0.74 -12.57
CA LYS A 58 20.78 0.54 -12.21
C LYS A 58 20.08 1.23 -11.03
N LEU A 59 18.75 1.18 -10.97
CA LEU A 59 17.99 1.73 -9.85
C LEU A 59 18.18 0.88 -8.59
N GLU A 60 18.06 -0.45 -8.69
CA GLU A 60 18.25 -1.37 -7.55
C GLU A 60 19.61 -1.19 -6.86
N SER A 61 20.69 -1.06 -7.64
CA SER A 61 22.04 -0.86 -7.10
C SER A 61 22.27 0.48 -6.41
N THR A 62 21.41 1.47 -6.64
CA THR A 62 21.55 2.82 -6.09
C THR A 62 20.47 3.14 -5.03
N MET A 63 19.42 2.32 -4.92
CA MET A 63 18.27 2.53 -4.03
C MET A 63 18.64 2.52 -2.54
N HIS A 64 19.75 1.87 -2.17
CA HIS A 64 20.25 1.85 -0.78
C HIS A 64 20.76 3.21 -0.28
N PHE A 65 21.05 4.15 -1.18
CA PHE A 65 21.67 5.42 -0.80
C PHE A 65 20.65 6.55 -0.64
N HIS A 66 19.61 6.60 -1.47
CA HIS A 66 18.60 7.67 -1.41
C HIS A 66 17.21 7.24 -1.90
N PRO A 67 16.54 6.29 -1.23
CA PRO A 67 15.28 5.69 -1.69
C PRO A 67 14.21 6.71 -2.07
N GLU A 68 14.16 7.87 -1.40
CA GLU A 68 13.23 8.97 -1.65
C GLU A 68 13.23 9.47 -3.10
N PHE A 69 14.37 9.47 -3.80
CA PHE A 69 14.48 9.96 -5.18
C PHE A 69 14.16 8.89 -6.24
N PHE A 70 13.84 7.66 -5.84
CA PHE A 70 13.67 6.55 -6.79
C PHE A 70 12.27 6.45 -7.35
N LEU A 71 11.25 6.86 -6.61
CA LEU A 71 9.86 6.83 -7.09
C LEU A 71 9.69 7.73 -8.31
N GLU A 72 10.12 8.99 -8.22
CA GLU A 72 10.06 9.95 -9.33
C GLU A 72 10.84 9.48 -10.56
N ARG A 73 12.02 8.87 -10.33
CA ARG A 73 12.85 8.33 -11.41
C ARG A 73 12.22 7.11 -12.06
N ALA A 74 11.64 6.20 -11.28
CA ALA A 74 10.92 5.04 -11.81
C ALA A 74 9.71 5.49 -12.67
N ILE A 75 8.97 6.51 -12.21
CA ILE A 75 7.88 7.12 -12.97
C ILE A 75 8.39 7.73 -14.28
N ALA A 76 9.45 8.52 -14.22
CA ALA A 76 10.02 9.16 -15.41
C ALA A 76 10.48 8.13 -16.46
N ILE A 77 11.04 7.00 -16.01
CA ILE A 77 11.45 5.92 -16.91
C ILE A 77 10.20 5.23 -17.49
N LEU A 78 9.17 4.94 -16.68
CA LEU A 78 7.89 4.39 -17.15
C LEU A 78 7.22 5.26 -18.22
N GLN A 79 7.22 6.58 -18.03
CA GLN A 79 6.65 7.54 -18.98
C GLN A 79 7.33 7.50 -20.36
N ALA A 80 8.55 6.98 -20.46
CA ALA A 80 9.24 6.83 -21.73
C ALA A 80 8.72 5.66 -22.59
N PHE A 81 7.95 4.71 -22.01
CA PHE A 81 7.50 3.50 -22.71
C PHE A 81 6.08 3.02 -22.36
N ALA A 82 5.38 3.66 -21.42
CA ALA A 82 4.01 3.35 -21.03
C ALA A 82 3.11 4.59 -21.14
N SER A 83 1.84 4.39 -21.53
CA SER A 83 0.84 5.46 -21.55
C SER A 83 0.43 5.87 -20.12
N PRO A 84 -0.13 7.07 -19.94
CA PRO A 84 -0.66 7.50 -18.64
C PRO A 84 -1.65 6.50 -18.03
N GLU A 85 -2.53 5.90 -18.83
CA GLU A 85 -3.51 4.91 -18.37
C GLU A 85 -2.83 3.60 -17.91
N GLN A 86 -1.79 3.17 -18.62
CA GLN A 86 -0.99 2.01 -18.22
C GLN A 86 -0.26 2.27 -16.91
N ILE A 87 0.29 3.46 -16.73
CA ILE A 87 0.96 3.89 -15.51
C ILE A 87 -0.02 3.90 -14.34
N VAL A 88 -1.20 4.52 -14.49
CA VAL A 88 -2.24 4.53 -13.45
C VAL A 88 -2.66 3.11 -13.06
N LYS A 89 -2.81 2.21 -14.04
CA LYS A 89 -3.13 0.81 -13.77
C LYS A 89 -2.04 0.11 -12.97
N ILE A 90 -0.77 0.30 -13.34
CA ILE A 90 0.39 -0.24 -12.61
C ILE A 90 0.39 0.24 -11.15
N PHE A 91 0.17 1.54 -10.94
CA PHE A 91 0.09 2.13 -9.59
C PHE A 91 -1.04 1.53 -8.76
N HIS A 92 -2.24 1.42 -9.31
CA HIS A 92 -3.39 0.87 -8.59
C HIS A 92 -3.16 -0.59 -8.16
N THR A 93 -2.68 -1.43 -9.09
CA THR A 93 -2.39 -2.84 -8.77
C THR A 93 -1.31 -2.94 -7.70
N THR A 94 -0.24 -2.16 -7.86
CA THR A 94 0.87 -2.13 -6.91
C THR A 94 0.44 -1.70 -5.51
N SER A 95 -0.39 -0.65 -5.41
CA SER A 95 -0.88 -0.15 -4.11
C SER A 95 -1.79 -1.16 -3.41
N GLU A 96 -2.63 -1.87 -4.16
CA GLU A 96 -3.56 -2.85 -3.61
C GLU A 96 -2.83 -4.09 -3.07
N GLU A 97 -1.89 -4.65 -3.85
CA GLU A 97 -1.06 -5.79 -3.42
C GLU A 97 -0.25 -5.45 -2.16
N THR A 98 0.37 -4.27 -2.16
CA THR A 98 1.17 -3.79 -1.05
C THR A 98 0.34 -3.61 0.22
N PHE A 99 -0.87 -3.05 0.07
CA PHE A 99 -1.79 -2.88 1.20
C PHE A 99 -2.17 -4.23 1.79
N LEU A 100 -2.51 -5.22 0.95
CA LEU A 100 -2.88 -6.56 1.40
C LEU A 100 -1.74 -7.27 2.13
N GLU A 101 -0.50 -7.18 1.61
CA GLU A 101 0.69 -7.76 2.23
C GLU A 101 0.99 -7.12 3.60
N PHE A 102 0.91 -5.79 3.68
CA PHE A 102 1.04 -5.09 4.95
C PHE A 102 -0.05 -5.51 5.93
N PHE A 103 -1.30 -5.58 5.46
CA PHE A 103 -2.45 -5.89 6.29
C PHE A 103 -2.35 -7.29 6.89
N ASP A 104 -1.94 -8.29 6.12
CA ASP A 104 -1.72 -9.64 6.63
C ASP A 104 -0.64 -9.66 7.71
N THR A 105 0.48 -9.00 7.47
CA THR A 105 1.57 -8.86 8.46
C THR A 105 1.11 -8.13 9.73
N PHE A 106 0.33 -7.07 9.58
CA PHE A 106 -0.27 -6.33 10.69
C PHE A 106 -1.19 -7.22 11.52
N LEU A 107 -2.08 -7.98 10.87
CA LEU A 107 -2.95 -8.92 11.54
C LEU A 107 -2.14 -9.94 12.34
N THR A 108 -1.06 -10.50 11.82
CA THR A 108 -0.25 -11.47 12.60
C THR A 108 0.23 -10.90 13.94
N SER A 109 0.56 -9.60 13.98
CA SER A 109 1.08 -8.88 15.15
C SER A 109 0.00 -8.49 16.16
N CYS A 110 -1.28 -8.53 15.78
CA CYS A 110 -2.39 -8.17 16.66
C CYS A 110 -2.63 -9.24 17.75
N THR A 111 -3.05 -8.79 18.94
CA THR A 111 -3.55 -9.67 20.01
C THR A 111 -4.83 -10.39 19.56
N LYS A 112 -5.19 -11.48 20.26
CA LYS A 112 -6.45 -12.21 19.97
C LYS A 112 -7.69 -11.31 20.10
N GLU A 113 -7.70 -10.41 21.07
CA GLU A 113 -8.83 -9.50 21.28
C GLU A 113 -8.94 -8.47 20.16
N GLN A 114 -7.81 -7.88 19.74
CA GLN A 114 -7.75 -6.96 18.60
C GLN A 114 -8.20 -7.65 17.30
N LYS A 115 -7.68 -8.85 17.01
CA LYS A 115 -8.12 -9.66 15.86
C LYS A 115 -9.64 -9.87 15.86
N HIS A 116 -10.21 -10.27 17.00
CA HIS A 116 -11.65 -10.49 17.12
C HIS A 116 -12.49 -9.21 16.94
N LYS A 117 -11.96 -8.03 17.31
CA LYS A 117 -12.62 -6.74 17.04
C LYS A 117 -12.57 -6.40 15.53
N ILE A 118 -11.42 -6.62 14.91
CA ILE A 118 -11.20 -6.38 13.47
C ILE A 118 -12.08 -7.30 12.61
N ASP A 119 -12.06 -8.61 12.88
CA ASP A 119 -12.85 -9.61 12.14
C ASP A 119 -14.36 -9.26 12.18
N ARG A 120 -14.88 -8.92 13.37
CA ARG A 120 -16.29 -8.50 13.53
C ARG A 120 -16.64 -7.21 12.78
N TYR A 121 -15.68 -6.32 12.54
CA TYR A 121 -15.90 -5.13 11.75
C TYR A 121 -15.88 -5.45 10.25
N LEU A 122 -14.93 -6.27 9.80
CA LEU A 122 -14.86 -6.73 8.41
C LEU A 122 -16.11 -7.52 8.00
N ASP A 123 -16.64 -8.38 8.87
CA ASP A 123 -17.88 -9.13 8.64
C ASP A 123 -19.13 -8.24 8.50
N LYS A 124 -19.09 -7.01 9.04
CA LYS A 124 -20.17 -6.04 8.94
C LYS A 124 -20.05 -5.13 7.72
N MET A 125 -18.88 -5.10 7.07
CA MET A 125 -18.75 -4.35 5.82
C MET A 125 -19.58 -5.06 4.75
N PRO A 126 -20.36 -4.32 3.94
CA PRO A 126 -21.12 -4.93 2.87
C PRO A 126 -20.15 -5.67 1.94
N ALA A 127 -20.30 -7.00 1.87
CA ALA A 127 -19.61 -7.80 0.88
C ALA A 127 -20.00 -7.27 -0.51
N LYS A 128 -18.98 -7.08 -1.37
CA LYS A 128 -19.13 -6.61 -2.75
C LYS A 128 -20.25 -7.33 -3.50
#